data_AF-R6I324-F1
#
_entry.id   AF-R6I324-F1
#
_cell.length_a   1.000
_cell.length_b   1.000
_cell.length_c   1.000
_cell.angle_alpha   90.00
_cell.angle_beta   90.00
_cell.angle_gamma   90.00
#
_symmetry.space_group_name_H-M   'P 1'
#
loop_
_entity.id
_entity.type
_entity.pdbx_description
1 polymer ?
#
loop_
_entity_poly.entity_id
_entity_poly.type
_entity_poly.pdbx_seq_one_letter_code
_entity_poly.pdbx_strand_id
1 'polypeptide(L)'
;MRGYEDGALRPGRSISRAELGCMMTRYLVLSGKDISELEDVLSGFSDAGAVNESMRTELNAACALGIVKGVGGGLLLPDSGATRAQAAVMICRMLDIAV
;
A
#
# COMPACT_ATOMS: atom_id res chain seq x y z
N MET A 1 -11.90 -2.31 8.01
CA MET A 1 -11.79 -1.58 6.72
C MET A 1 -12.64 -0.32 6.80
N ARG A 2 -12.09 0.84 6.44
CA ARG A 2 -12.90 2.02 6.15
C ARG A 2 -13.12 2.05 4.63
N GLY A 3 -14.35 2.32 4.20
CA GLY A 3 -14.69 2.50 2.78
C GLY A 3 -14.15 3.82 2.24
N TYR A 4 -14.74 4.30 1.15
CA TYR A 4 -14.46 5.63 0.63
C TYR A 4 -15.01 6.72 1.58
N GLU A 5 -14.62 7.97 1.35
CA GLU A 5 -15.08 9.13 2.16
C GLU A 5 -16.61 9.27 2.22
N ASP A 6 -17.31 8.77 1.18
CA ASP A 6 -18.77 8.72 1.09
C ASP A 6 -19.41 7.55 1.88
N GLY A 7 -18.60 6.76 2.59
CA GLY A 7 -19.04 5.58 3.34
C GLY A 7 -19.33 4.36 2.46
N ALA A 8 -19.18 4.46 1.13
CA ALA A 8 -19.44 3.35 0.23
C ALA A 8 -18.28 2.35 0.21
N LEU A 9 -18.64 1.08 0.01
CA LEU A 9 -17.73 0.03 -0.43
C LEU A 9 -18.07 -0.24 -1.89
N ARG A 10 -17.08 -0.13 -2.79
CA ARG A 10 -17.27 -0.28 -4.24
C ARG A 10 -16.66 -1.61 -4.72
N PRO A 11 -17.30 -2.76 -4.44
CA PRO A 11 -16.69 -4.08 -4.67
C PRO A 11 -16.43 -4.40 -6.15
N GLY A 12 -17.16 -3.76 -7.07
CA GLY A 12 -16.95 -3.92 -8.52
C GLY A 12 -15.85 -3.02 -9.10
N ARG A 13 -15.27 -2.11 -8.29
CA ARG A 13 -14.19 -1.22 -8.74
C ARG A 13 -12.85 -1.93 -8.59
N SER A 14 -12.01 -1.84 -9.62
CA SER A 14 -10.61 -2.25 -9.52
C SER A 14 -9.88 -1.46 -8.44
N ILE A 15 -9.17 -2.16 -7.57
CA ILE A 15 -8.36 -1.57 -6.51
C ILE A 15 -7.03 -1.06 -7.05
N SER A 16 -6.59 0.11 -6.59
CA SER A 16 -5.27 0.65 -6.92
C SER A 16 -4.15 -0.05 -6.13
N ARG A 17 -2.92 0.06 -6.61
CA ARG A 17 -1.74 -0.46 -5.88
C ARG A 17 -1.57 0.20 -4.51
N ALA A 18 -1.83 1.51 -4.43
CA ALA A 18 -1.79 2.23 -3.18
C ALA A 18 -2.87 1.73 -2.20
N GLU A 19 -4.11 1.57 -2.67
CA GLU A 19 -5.23 1.08 -1.85
C GLU A 19 -4.92 -0.33 -1.31
N LEU A 20 -4.34 -1.20 -2.15
CA LEU A 20 -3.94 -2.54 -1.75
C LEU A 20 -2.83 -2.53 -0.69
N GLY A 21 -1.80 -1.68 -0.85
CA GLY A 21 -0.74 -1.51 0.13
C GLY A 21 -1.27 -1.02 1.48
N CYS A 22 -2.15 -0.02 1.47
CA CYS A 22 -2.81 0.49 2.67
C CYS A 22 -3.61 -0.60 3.40
N MET A 23 -4.36 -1.43 2.69
CA MET A 23 -5.12 -2.54 3.29
C MET A 23 -4.20 -3.54 4.01
N MET A 24 -3.06 -3.87 3.41
CA MET A 24 -2.07 -4.79 3.97
C MET A 24 -1.40 -4.21 5.22
N THR A 25 -0.98 -2.94 5.16
CA THR A 25 -0.42 -2.25 6.32
C THR A 25 -1.40 -2.19 7.49
N ARG A 26 -2.68 -1.88 7.23
CA ARG A 26 -3.73 -1.89 8.26
C ARG A 26 -3.90 -3.26 8.90
N TYR A 27 -3.83 -4.33 8.12
CA TYR A 27 -3.88 -5.69 8.66
C TYR A 27 -2.69 -5.98 9.59
N LEU A 28 -1.48 -5.55 9.22
CA LEU A 28 -0.30 -5.74 10.06
C LEU A 28 -0.42 -4.98 11.39
N VAL A 29 -0.91 -3.74 11.38
CA VAL A 29 -1.19 -2.98 12.60
C VAL A 29 -2.21 -3.69 13.50
N LEU A 30 -3.30 -4.19 12.91
CA LEU A 30 -4.31 -4.96 13.64
C LEU A 30 -3.76 -6.29 14.19
N SER A 31 -2.71 -6.81 13.57
CA SER A 31 -2.01 -8.03 14.01
C SER A 31 -0.91 -7.73 15.04
N GLY A 32 -0.80 -6.49 15.52
CA GLY A 32 0.15 -6.09 16.57
C GLY A 32 1.51 -5.60 16.05
N LYS A 33 1.67 -5.41 14.74
CA LYS A 33 2.92 -4.90 14.17
C LYS A 33 3.03 -3.39 14.36
N ASP A 34 4.13 -2.94 14.94
CA ASP A 34 4.45 -1.52 15.02
C ASP A 34 5.00 -1.03 13.67
N ILE A 35 4.45 0.10 13.21
CA ILE A 35 4.82 0.77 11.96
C ILE A 35 5.09 2.27 12.18
N SER A 36 5.15 2.72 13.44
CA SER A 36 5.26 4.14 13.80
C SER A 36 6.63 4.73 13.45
N GLU A 37 7.69 3.94 13.53
CA GLU A 37 9.07 4.34 13.27
C GLU A 37 9.65 3.65 12.03
N LEU A 38 9.06 3.92 10.87
CA LEU A 38 9.58 3.42 9.58
C LEU A 38 10.24 4.56 8.80
N GLU A 39 11.32 4.22 8.09
CA GLU A 39 12.02 5.13 7.17
C GLU A 39 11.05 5.67 6.11
N ASP A 40 11.24 6.93 5.71
CA ASP A 40 10.48 7.54 4.63
C ASP A 40 11.01 7.06 3.27
N VAL A 41 10.59 5.87 2.87
CA VAL A 41 10.90 5.28 1.56
C VAL A 41 9.99 5.85 0.48
N LEU A 42 8.79 6.30 0.84
CA LEU A 42 7.81 6.81 -0.12
C LEU A 42 8.31 8.05 -0.84
N SER A 43 8.95 8.99 -0.14
CA SER A 43 9.48 10.22 -0.76
C SER A 43 10.59 9.97 -1.78
N GLY A 44 11.21 8.79 -1.79
CA GLY A 44 12.18 8.38 -2.80
C GLY A 44 11.58 8.12 -4.20
N PHE A 45 10.26 7.99 -4.32
CA PHE A 45 9.59 7.79 -5.61
C PHE A 45 9.22 9.12 -6.26
N SER A 46 9.48 9.26 -7.56
CA SER A 46 9.21 10.50 -8.30
C SER A 46 7.72 10.84 -8.42
N ASP A 47 6.86 9.83 -8.32
CA ASP A 47 5.40 9.94 -8.34
C ASP A 47 4.76 9.88 -6.95
N ALA A 48 5.56 10.03 -5.88
CA ALA A 48 5.05 10.06 -4.50
C ALA A 48 4.04 11.18 -4.24
N GLY A 49 4.05 12.25 -5.04
CA GLY A 49 3.08 13.34 -4.97
C GLY A 49 1.68 12.97 -5.49
N ALA A 50 1.54 11.88 -6.25
CA ALA A 50 0.23 11.38 -6.69
C ALA A 50 -0.53 10.63 -5.58
N VAL A 51 0.16 10.28 -4.48
CA VAL A 51 -0.45 9.56 -3.36
C VAL A 51 -1.32 10.52 -2.55
N ASN A 52 -2.59 10.14 -2.34
CA ASN A 52 -3.50 10.88 -1.48
C ASN A 52 -2.93 10.99 -0.05
N GLU A 53 -3.03 12.18 0.56
CA GLU A 53 -2.50 12.48 1.90
C GLU A 53 -2.92 11.44 2.96
N SER A 54 -4.18 11.03 2.94
CA SER A 54 -4.74 10.05 3.89
C SER A 54 -4.11 8.65 3.80
N MET A 55 -3.42 8.36 2.69
CA MET A 55 -2.79 7.07 2.42
C MET A 55 -1.28 7.10 2.63
N ARG A 56 -0.66 8.28 2.74
CA ARG A 56 0.81 8.43 2.75
C ARG A 56 1.49 7.64 3.85
N THR A 57 0.99 7.72 5.08
CA THR A 57 1.57 7.00 6.22
C THR A 57 1.53 5.48 6.00
N GLU A 58 0.37 4.97 5.61
CA GLU A 58 0.17 3.53 5.42
C GLU A 58 0.93 2.98 4.20
N LEU A 59 1.00 3.78 3.14
CA LEU A 59 1.73 3.43 1.92
C LEU A 59 3.25 3.53 2.13
N ASN A 60 3.72 4.52 2.90
CA ASN A 60 5.12 4.60 3.29
C ASN A 60 5.52 3.35 4.07
N ALA A 61 4.71 2.95 5.05
CA ALA A 61 4.94 1.72 5.78
C ALA A 61 4.96 0.49 4.85
N ALA A 62 4.05 0.41 3.87
CA ALA A 62 4.04 -0.67 2.90
C ALA A 62 5.31 -0.70 2.02
N CYS A 63 5.85 0.46 1.67
CA CYS A 63 7.11 0.59 0.92
C CYS A 63 8.33 0.22 1.79
N ALA A 64 8.40 0.73 3.01
CA ALA A 64 9.48 0.46 3.97
C ALA A 64 9.55 -1.02 4.36
N LEU A 65 8.39 -1.66 4.52
CA LEU A 65 8.28 -3.10 4.75
C LEU A 65 8.52 -3.94 3.48
N GLY A 66 8.70 -3.31 2.31
CA GLY A 66 8.96 -4.00 1.06
C GLY A 66 7.75 -4.75 0.46
N ILE A 67 6.55 -4.53 1.01
CA ILE A 67 5.28 -5.08 0.52
C ILE A 67 4.99 -4.50 -0.86
N VAL A 68 4.97 -3.17 -0.92
CA VAL A 68 4.89 -2.41 -2.17
C VAL A 68 6.31 -2.13 -2.64
N LYS A 69 6.60 -2.45 -3.90
CA LYS A 69 7.85 -2.08 -4.56
C LYS A 69 7.54 -1.28 -5.82
N GLY A 70 8.46 -0.38 -6.15
CA GLY A 70 8.41 0.38 -7.40
C GLY A 70 8.41 -0.54 -8.62
N VAL A 71 7.94 0.00 -9.74
CA VAL A 71 7.86 -0.70 -11.03
C VAL A 71 9.10 -0.49 -11.90
N GLY A 72 10.11 0.21 -11.39
CA GLY A 72 11.30 0.65 -12.12
C GLY A 72 11.26 2.15 -12.43
N GLY A 73 12.42 2.72 -12.80
CA GLY A 73 12.54 4.13 -13.17
C GLY A 73 12.20 5.14 -12.05
N GLY A 74 12.23 4.72 -10.77
CA GLY A 74 11.85 5.57 -9.65
C GLY A 74 10.34 5.75 -9.46
N LEU A 75 9.51 4.91 -10.08
CA LEU A 75 8.04 5.02 -10.06
C LEU A 75 7.38 3.96 -9.19
N LEU A 76 6.28 4.33 -8.55
CA LEU A 76 5.40 3.45 -7.76
C LEU A 76 4.12 3.07 -8.52
N LEU A 77 3.63 3.99 -9.36
CA LEU A 77 2.34 4.02 -10.03
C LEU A 77 1.17 3.81 -9.06
N PRO A 78 0.96 4.70 -8.06
CA PRO A 78 0.06 4.47 -6.94
C PRO A 78 -1.42 4.29 -7.36
N ASP A 79 -1.87 5.06 -8.35
CA ASP A 79 -3.25 5.05 -8.84
C ASP A 79 -3.51 3.97 -9.90
N SER A 80 -2.45 3.34 -10.41
CA SER A 80 -2.61 2.27 -11.39
C SER A 80 -3.24 1.03 -10.75
N GLY A 81 -4.10 0.36 -11.50
CA GLY A 81 -4.73 -0.88 -11.06
C GLY A 81 -3.69 -1.97 -10.82
N ALA A 82 -3.81 -2.70 -9.71
CA ALA A 82 -2.98 -3.87 -9.47
C ALA A 82 -3.49 -5.05 -10.31
N THR A 83 -2.61 -5.64 -11.12
CA THR A 83 -2.92 -6.93 -11.76
C THR A 83 -3.07 -8.02 -10.71
N ARG A 84 -3.81 -9.09 -11.02
CA ARG A 84 -3.96 -10.24 -10.11
C ARG A 84 -2.63 -10.82 -9.65
N ALA A 85 -1.63 -10.88 -10.54
CA ALA A 85 -0.29 -11.36 -10.23
C ALA A 85 0.45 -10.43 -9.26
N GLN A 86 0.39 -9.12 -9.48
CA GLN A 86 0.99 -8.14 -8.57
C GLN A 86 0.32 -8.18 -7.19
N ALA A 87 -1.01 -8.29 -7.15
CA ALA A 87 -1.74 -8.40 -5.90
C ALA A 87 -1.31 -9.65 -5.11
N ALA A 88 -1.23 -10.81 -5.77
CA ALA A 88 -0.76 -12.04 -5.14
C ALA A 88 0.65 -11.90 -4.57
N VAL A 89 1.58 -11.31 -5.32
CA VAL A 89 2.96 -11.08 -4.85
C VAL A 89 3.01 -10.16 -3.63
N MET A 90 2.19 -9.11 -3.62
CA MET A 90 2.11 -8.20 -2.47
C MET A 90 1.52 -8.90 -1.23
N ILE A 91 0.51 -9.76 -1.41
CA ILE A 91 -0.05 -10.58 -0.32
C ILE A 91 1.02 -11.53 0.23
N CYS A 92 1.76 -12.24 -0.63
CA CYS A 92 2.82 -13.14 -0.19
C CYS A 92 3.87 -12.41 0.67
N ARG A 93 4.36 -11.25 0.21
CA ARG A 93 5.32 -10.44 0.97
C ARG A 93 4.78 -9.98 2.32
N MET A 94 3.51 -9.57 2.36
CA MET A 94 2.87 -9.20 3.63
C MET A 94 2.81 -10.38 4.59
N LEU A 95 2.47 -11.58 4.10
CA LEU A 95 2.41 -12.79 4.93
C LEU A 95 3.78 -13.18 5.47
N ASP A 96 4.84 -13.06 4.67
CA ASP A 96 6.22 -13.31 5.11
C ASP A 96 6.68 -12.35 6.24
N ILE A 97 6.02 -11.20 6.37
CA ILE A 97 6.30 -10.17 7.39
C ILE A 97 5.40 -10.33 8.63
N ALA A 98 4.24 -10.97 8.46
CA ALA A 98 3.24 -11.15 9.51
C ALA A 98 3.54 -12.37 10.41
N VAL A 99 4.31 -13.33 9.91
CA VAL A 99 4.78 -14.53 10.63
C VAL A 99 6.11 -14.25 11.29
#